data_AF-A0A6P1MDX0-F1
#
_entry.id   AF-A0A6P1MDX0-F1
#
_cell.length_a   1.000
_cell.length_b   1.000
_cell.length_c   1.000
_cell.angle_alpha   90.00
_cell.angle_beta   90.00
_cell.angle_gamma   90.00
#
_symmetry.space_group_name_H-M   'P 1'
#
loop_
_entity.id
_entity.type
_entity.pdbx_description
1 polymer ?
#
loop_
_entity_poly.entity_id
_entity_poly.type
_entity_poly.pdbx_seq_one_letter_code
_entity_poly.pdbx_strand_id
1 'polypeptide(L)'
;MTNTVYKFIVLVLFAMVAFGQAVTVTVEWDPASTTVDGEALEYVHCYKVFYGDTSGVYTDYVVVTNATSAEVELEYNKTHYFSVKTCTHDAESDYSEELVWMAPVMADKDADGLSDDWEMAYFGTLDAASGTSDYDHNGICDVTEFIAGTDPTDPLDSPALVSLGRGIVAFEARSAVGDGYENRARSYSLQYCEDLASGAWIPVFGMDQIDAEGQVVEYAVPEGGLHGFYRTQIQLN
;
A
#
# COMPACT_ATOMS: atom_id res chain seq x y z
N MET A 1 16.46 41.35 -0.04
CA MET A 1 16.33 40.01 -0.63
C MET A 1 14.88 39.64 -0.46
N THR A 2 14.08 39.92 -1.48
CA THR A 2 12.62 39.82 -1.47
C THR A 2 12.24 38.40 -1.86
N ASN A 3 11.69 37.69 -0.87
CA ASN A 3 11.18 36.33 -0.98
C ASN A 3 9.95 36.32 -1.91
N THR A 4 9.94 35.42 -2.89
CA THR A 4 9.05 35.37 -4.07
C THR A 4 8.13 34.13 -4.08
N VAL A 5 6.91 34.15 -3.52
CA VAL A 5 5.95 33.00 -3.55
C VAL A 5 5.15 32.95 -4.85
N TYR A 6 5.14 31.80 -5.54
CA TYR A 6 4.41 31.57 -6.79
C TYR A 6 3.26 30.59 -6.58
N LYS A 7 2.09 30.86 -7.16
CA LYS A 7 0.98 29.90 -7.19
C LYS A 7 1.22 28.86 -8.28
N PHE A 8 1.56 27.65 -7.87
CA PHE A 8 1.64 26.48 -8.73
C PHE A 8 0.55 25.47 -8.34
N ILE A 9 0.06 24.73 -9.32
CA ILE A 9 -0.55 23.43 -9.06
C ILE A 9 0.59 22.42 -9.26
N VAL A 10 1.02 21.79 -8.18
CA VAL A 10 1.96 20.67 -8.20
C VAL A 10 1.14 19.40 -8.11
N LEU A 11 1.36 18.45 -9.02
CA LEU A 11 0.64 17.19 -9.06
C LEU A 11 1.64 16.04 -9.20
N VAL A 12 1.39 14.95 -8.49
CA VAL A 12 2.01 13.66 -8.77
C VAL A 12 1.06 12.92 -9.71
N LEU A 13 1.50 12.67 -10.94
CA LEU A 13 0.67 12.06 -11.99
C LEU A 13 0.90 10.56 -12.15
N PHE A 14 2.08 10.07 -11.75
CA PHE A 14 2.45 8.69 -11.94
C PHE A 14 3.47 8.23 -10.88
N ALA A 15 3.24 7.08 -10.28
CA ALA A 15 4.20 6.37 -9.44
C ALA A 15 4.49 5.03 -10.12
N MET A 16 5.77 4.76 -10.40
CA MET A 16 6.24 3.46 -10.88
C MET A 16 7.03 2.82 -9.76
N VAL A 17 6.64 1.60 -9.40
CA VAL A 17 7.39 0.77 -8.46
C VAL A 17 8.69 0.37 -9.16
N ALA A 18 9.82 0.87 -8.67
CA ALA A 18 11.14 0.52 -9.15
C ALA A 18 11.79 -0.44 -8.14
N PHE A 19 12.54 -1.41 -8.66
CA PHE A 19 13.09 -2.55 -7.95
C PHE A 19 14.08 -2.15 -6.82
N GLY A 20 13.61 -2.13 -5.55
CA GLY A 20 14.40 -1.81 -4.35
C GLY A 20 13.54 -1.18 -3.23
N GLN A 21 14.13 -0.77 -2.10
CA GLN A 21 13.43 -0.02 -1.01
C GLN A 21 12.97 1.40 -1.41
N ALA A 22 12.97 1.72 -2.70
CA ALA A 22 12.55 3.03 -3.20
C ALA A 22 11.39 2.90 -4.20
N VAL A 23 10.43 3.82 -4.12
CA VAL A 23 9.41 4.06 -5.13
C VAL A 23 9.82 5.26 -5.98
N THR A 24 9.70 5.15 -7.30
CA THR A 24 9.95 6.27 -8.21
C THR A 24 8.64 6.96 -8.51
N VAL A 25 8.56 8.26 -8.21
CA VAL A 25 7.42 9.10 -8.56
C VAL A 25 7.79 10.15 -9.59
N THR A 26 6.86 10.46 -10.49
CA THR A 26 6.97 11.62 -11.37
C THR A 26 6.22 12.79 -10.76
N VAL A 27 6.96 13.82 -10.36
CA VAL A 27 6.43 15.11 -9.90
C VAL A 27 6.31 16.03 -11.10
N GLU A 28 5.12 16.56 -11.37
CA GLU A 28 4.87 17.52 -12.44
C GLU A 28 4.37 18.85 -11.89
N TRP A 29 4.67 19.93 -12.62
CA TRP A 29 4.26 21.28 -12.25
C TRP A 29 3.93 22.12 -13.49
N ASP A 30 3.12 23.16 -13.31
CA ASP A 30 2.92 24.16 -14.36
C ASP A 30 4.12 25.13 -14.43
N PRO A 31 4.59 25.51 -15.63
CA PRO A 31 5.72 26.42 -15.77
C PRO A 31 5.37 27.83 -15.27
N ALA A 32 6.35 28.48 -14.65
CA ALA A 32 6.19 29.86 -14.20
C ALA A 32 6.13 30.83 -15.39
N SER A 33 5.14 31.71 -15.42
CA SER A 33 4.94 32.69 -16.50
C SER A 33 4.98 34.15 -16.06
N THR A 34 4.86 34.42 -14.76
CA THR A 34 4.86 35.77 -14.17
C THR A 34 5.66 35.81 -12.87
N THR A 35 6.23 36.96 -12.53
CA THR A 35 6.84 37.26 -11.23
C THR A 35 5.76 37.53 -10.16
N VAL A 36 6.14 37.62 -8.89
CA VAL A 36 5.21 38.00 -7.80
C VAL A 36 4.56 39.37 -7.96
N ASP A 37 5.25 40.29 -8.64
CA ASP A 37 4.74 41.63 -8.92
C ASP A 37 3.80 41.65 -10.14
N GLY A 38 3.58 40.49 -10.77
CA GLY A 38 2.70 40.32 -11.94
C GLY A 38 3.38 40.63 -13.28
N GLU A 39 4.70 40.85 -13.28
CA GLU A 39 5.47 41.08 -14.51
C GLU A 39 5.71 39.77 -15.25
N ALA A 40 5.80 39.80 -16.58
CA ALA A 40 6.07 38.61 -17.36
C ALA A 40 7.48 38.05 -17.07
N LEU A 41 7.59 36.73 -16.87
CA LEU A 41 8.88 36.06 -16.80
C LEU A 41 9.41 35.83 -18.21
N GLU A 42 10.51 36.51 -18.55
CA GLU A 42 11.12 36.40 -19.88
C GLU A 42 11.89 35.08 -20.08
N TYR A 43 12.46 34.52 -19.01
CA TYR A 43 13.28 33.33 -19.08
C TYR A 43 13.32 32.54 -17.77
N VAL A 44 13.14 31.23 -17.87
CA VAL A 44 13.40 30.27 -16.79
C VAL A 44 14.64 29.46 -17.16
N HIS A 45 15.61 29.41 -16.25
CA HIS A 45 16.84 28.65 -16.43
C HIS A 45 16.70 27.20 -15.98
N CYS A 46 16.09 26.99 -14.81
CA CYS A 46 15.78 25.67 -14.30
C CYS A 46 14.66 25.70 -13.26
N TYR A 47 14.25 24.51 -12.85
CA TYR A 47 13.44 24.26 -11.67
C TYR A 47 14.24 23.42 -10.68
N LYS A 48 13.93 23.59 -9.40
CA LYS A 48 14.41 22.72 -8.32
C LYS A 48 13.21 22.08 -7.63
N VAL A 49 13.12 20.77 -7.67
CA VAL A 49 12.10 19.99 -6.97
C VAL A 49 12.68 19.57 -5.64
N PHE A 50 12.22 20.20 -4.56
CA PHE A 50 12.62 19.90 -3.18
C PHE A 50 11.69 18.86 -2.58
N TYR A 51 12.24 17.95 -1.78
CA TYR A 51 11.46 16.92 -1.11
C TYR A 51 12.02 16.53 0.27
N GLY A 52 11.16 15.95 1.11
CA GLY A 52 11.52 15.42 2.43
C GLY A 52 10.33 14.82 3.18
N ASP A 53 10.61 14.23 4.34
CA ASP A 53 9.64 13.44 5.12
C ASP A 53 8.89 14.27 6.19
N THR A 54 9.13 15.58 6.25
CA THR A 54 8.53 16.48 7.24
C THR A 54 8.09 17.76 6.55
N SER A 55 6.82 18.15 6.76
CA SER A 55 6.24 19.36 6.19
C SER A 55 7.12 20.59 6.44
N GLY A 56 7.41 21.33 5.36
CA GLY A 56 8.28 22.51 5.36
C GLY A 56 9.78 22.24 5.57
N VAL A 57 10.19 20.97 5.68
CA VAL A 57 11.59 20.57 5.85
C VAL A 57 12.02 19.70 4.68
N TYR A 58 12.69 20.33 3.71
CA TYR A 58 13.22 19.63 2.55
C TYR A 58 14.70 19.31 2.74
N THR A 59 15.05 18.04 2.70
CA THR A 59 16.40 17.55 2.93
C THR A 59 17.18 17.34 1.64
N ASP A 60 16.47 17.21 0.51
CA ASP A 60 17.05 16.91 -0.80
C ASP A 60 16.32 17.67 -1.93
N TYR A 61 16.93 17.73 -3.11
CA TYR A 61 16.34 18.33 -4.30
C TYR A 61 16.91 17.81 -5.63
N VAL A 62 16.07 17.81 -6.67
CA VAL A 62 16.46 17.53 -8.07
C VAL A 62 16.42 18.81 -8.89
N VAL A 63 17.42 19.02 -9.77
CA VAL A 63 17.47 20.17 -10.69
C VAL A 63 17.01 19.75 -12.09
N VAL A 64 16.07 20.50 -12.66
CA VAL A 64 15.47 20.22 -13.98
C VAL A 64 15.60 21.45 -14.89
N THR A 65 16.26 21.33 -16.04
CA THR A 65 16.53 22.48 -16.92
C THR A 65 15.65 22.55 -18.17
N ASN A 66 15.04 21.44 -18.61
CA ASN A 66 14.35 21.35 -19.91
C ASN A 66 13.02 20.56 -19.85
N ALA A 67 12.40 20.49 -18.68
CA ALA A 67 11.12 19.82 -18.49
C ALA A 67 10.34 20.49 -17.35
N THR A 68 9.05 20.16 -17.28
CA THR A 68 8.16 20.51 -16.17
C THR A 68 7.78 19.27 -15.36
N SER A 69 8.68 18.30 -15.35
CA SER A 69 8.56 17.06 -14.59
C SER A 69 9.92 16.58 -14.08
N ALA A 70 9.92 15.85 -12.98
CA ALA A 70 11.08 15.21 -12.38
C ALA A 70 10.72 13.82 -11.84
N GLU A 71 11.59 12.84 -12.05
CA GLU A 71 11.52 11.56 -11.34
C GLU A 71 12.27 11.68 -10.02
N VAL A 72 11.65 11.22 -8.93
CA VAL A 72 12.21 11.22 -7.58
C VAL A 72 12.08 9.82 -7.00
N GLU A 73 13.20 9.27 -6.50
CA GLU A 73 13.24 8.02 -5.76
C GLU A 73 13.02 8.30 -4.26
N LEU A 74 12.07 7.60 -3.66
CA LEU A 74 11.57 7.86 -2.31
C LEU A 74 11.44 6.58 -1.52
N GLU A 75 11.58 6.64 -0.20
CA GLU A 75 11.34 5.48 0.66
C GLU A 75 9.83 5.13 0.73
N TYR A 76 9.51 3.83 0.77
CA TYR A 76 8.16 3.32 1.02
C TYR A 76 7.64 3.72 2.41
N ASN A 77 6.34 3.59 2.61
CA ASN A 77 5.69 3.73 3.92
C ASN A 77 5.99 5.07 4.64
N LYS A 78 6.29 6.12 3.87
CA LYS A 78 6.52 7.47 4.35
C LYS A 78 5.60 8.46 3.67
N THR A 79 5.28 9.52 4.41
CA THR A 79 4.65 10.71 3.83
C THR A 79 5.75 11.63 3.34
N HIS A 80 5.73 11.93 2.05
CA HIS A 80 6.68 12.80 1.38
C HIS A 80 6.04 14.15 1.07
N TYR A 81 6.80 15.21 1.27
CA TYR A 81 6.40 16.59 1.03
C TYR A 81 7.26 17.17 -0.08
N PHE A 82 6.64 17.82 -1.07
CA PHE A 82 7.31 18.38 -2.23
C PHE A 82 7.04 19.87 -2.35
N SER A 83 8.05 20.60 -2.82
CA SER A 83 7.88 21.98 -3.27
C SER A 83 8.83 22.28 -4.42
N VAL A 84 8.39 23.13 -5.35
CA VAL A 84 9.17 23.51 -6.53
C VAL A 84 9.62 24.95 -6.43
N LYS A 85 10.88 25.21 -6.77
CA LYS A 85 11.39 26.55 -7.04
C LYS A 85 11.71 26.73 -8.51
N THR A 86 11.45 27.93 -9.02
CA THR A 86 11.93 28.40 -10.32
C THR A 86 13.24 29.15 -10.13
N CYS A 87 14.20 28.91 -11.02
CA CYS A 87 15.48 29.60 -11.03
C CYS A 87 15.67 30.31 -12.38
N THR A 88 16.15 31.54 -12.33
CA THR A 88 16.74 32.26 -13.46
C THR A 88 18.27 32.15 -13.37
N HIS A 89 19.01 32.89 -14.21
CA HIS A 89 20.47 32.95 -14.09
C HIS A 89 20.91 33.61 -12.77
N ASP A 90 20.11 34.58 -12.29
CA ASP A 90 20.52 35.52 -11.25
C ASP A 90 19.72 35.39 -9.95
N ALA A 91 18.63 34.61 -9.95
CA ALA A 91 17.72 34.52 -8.81
C ALA A 91 16.96 33.19 -8.74
N GLU A 92 16.49 32.86 -7.54
CA GLU A 92 15.58 31.75 -7.27
C GLU A 92 14.31 32.26 -6.60
N SER A 93 13.21 31.56 -6.83
CA SER A 93 11.94 31.81 -6.17
C SER A 93 11.92 31.42 -4.69
N ASP A 94 10.82 31.76 -4.01
CA ASP A 94 10.38 30.98 -2.86
C ASP A 94 9.80 29.64 -3.31
N TYR A 95 9.52 28.81 -2.32
CA TYR A 95 8.80 27.57 -2.46
C TYR A 95 7.40 27.79 -3.05
N SER A 96 6.99 26.87 -3.91
CA SER A 96 5.59 26.69 -4.28
C SER A 96 4.74 26.31 -3.06
N GLU A 97 3.43 26.26 -3.26
CA GLU A 97 2.56 25.48 -2.37
C GLU A 97 3.12 24.05 -2.20
N GLU A 98 3.00 23.53 -0.99
CA GLU A 98 3.51 22.21 -0.64
C GLU A 98 2.53 21.12 -1.10
N LEU A 99 3.06 20.13 -1.81
CA LEU A 99 2.33 18.92 -2.16
C LEU A 99 2.66 17.83 -1.14
N VAL A 100 1.63 17.12 -0.68
CA VAL A 100 1.77 15.93 0.17
C VAL A 100 1.46 14.69 -0.65
N TRP A 101 2.35 13.70 -0.62
CA TRP A 101 2.13 12.40 -1.24
C TRP A 101 2.50 11.29 -0.27
N MET A 102 1.64 10.28 -0.17
CA MET A 102 1.87 9.12 0.71
C MET A 102 2.41 7.99 -0.17
N ALA A 103 3.62 7.52 0.15
CA ALA A 103 4.19 6.39 -0.56
C ALA A 103 3.34 5.13 -0.35
N PRO A 104 3.25 4.25 -1.37
CA PRO A 104 2.69 2.94 -1.19
C PRO A 104 3.43 2.19 -0.09
N VAL A 105 2.73 1.24 0.50
CA VAL A 105 3.07 0.73 1.83
C VAL A 105 4.01 -0.48 1.77
N MET A 106 4.18 -1.10 0.59
CA MET A 106 4.98 -2.32 0.43
C MET A 106 5.96 -2.21 -0.73
N ALA A 107 7.22 -2.53 -0.44
CA ALA A 107 8.13 -3.03 -1.45
C ALA A 107 7.75 -4.49 -1.76
N ASP A 108 7.65 -4.80 -3.05
CA ASP A 108 7.47 -6.14 -3.62
C ASP A 108 8.42 -6.19 -4.82
N LYS A 109 9.69 -6.46 -4.52
CA LYS A 109 10.80 -6.20 -5.43
C LYS A 109 10.87 -7.25 -6.53
N ASP A 110 10.52 -8.50 -6.29
CA ASP A 110 10.40 -9.53 -7.33
C ASP A 110 8.99 -9.63 -7.95
N ALA A 111 8.06 -8.80 -7.47
CA ALA A 111 6.74 -8.56 -8.05
C ALA A 111 5.85 -9.82 -8.06
N ASP A 112 5.91 -10.59 -6.98
CA ASP A 112 5.17 -11.83 -6.84
C ASP A 112 3.96 -11.74 -5.91
N GLY A 113 3.70 -10.55 -5.36
CA GLY A 113 2.56 -10.25 -4.50
C GLY A 113 2.83 -10.47 -3.02
N LEU A 114 4.07 -10.80 -2.64
CA LEU A 114 4.54 -10.81 -1.26
C LEU A 114 5.18 -9.46 -0.90
N SER A 115 5.25 -9.17 0.40
CA SER A 115 5.98 -7.98 0.86
C SER A 115 7.44 -8.36 1.12
N ASP A 116 8.39 -7.55 0.63
CA ASP A 116 9.81 -7.74 0.90
C ASP A 116 10.08 -7.90 2.41
N ASP A 117 9.48 -7.05 3.25
CA ASP A 117 9.67 -7.08 4.69
C ASP A 117 9.14 -8.37 5.34
N TRP A 118 8.02 -8.89 4.83
CA TRP A 118 7.46 -10.16 5.29
C TRP A 118 8.37 -11.34 4.88
N GLU A 119 8.84 -11.35 3.64
CA GLU A 119 9.76 -12.39 3.15
C GLU A 119 11.10 -12.36 3.88
N MET A 120 11.64 -11.17 4.13
CA MET A 120 12.85 -11.00 4.93
C MET A 120 12.66 -11.43 6.38
N ALA A 121 11.47 -11.24 6.97
CA ALA A 121 11.17 -11.68 8.33
C ALA A 121 11.10 -13.21 8.46
N TYR A 122 10.46 -13.90 7.52
CA TYR A 122 10.27 -15.36 7.58
C TYR A 122 11.42 -16.15 6.96
N PHE A 123 11.99 -15.69 5.84
CA PHE A 123 12.97 -16.46 5.07
C PHE A 123 14.36 -15.81 5.05
N GLY A 124 14.47 -14.52 5.36
CA GLY A 124 15.72 -13.77 5.30
C GLY A 124 16.24 -13.51 3.87
N THR A 125 15.39 -13.73 2.87
CA THR A 125 15.65 -13.54 1.44
C THR A 125 14.32 -13.42 0.70
N LEU A 126 14.32 -12.77 -0.47
CA LEU A 126 13.15 -12.66 -1.34
C LEU A 126 12.97 -13.94 -2.19
N ASP A 127 14.07 -14.55 -2.65
CA ASP A 127 14.01 -15.72 -3.55
C ASP A 127 13.45 -17.05 -2.95
N ALA A 128 13.04 -17.07 -1.68
CA ALA A 128 12.63 -18.31 -0.99
C ALA A 128 11.14 -18.64 -1.13
N ALA A 129 10.31 -17.61 -1.28
CA ALA A 129 8.86 -17.73 -1.42
C ALA A 129 8.43 -16.98 -2.67
N SER A 130 7.14 -17.09 -3.00
CA SER A 130 6.50 -16.41 -4.10
C SER A 130 5.00 -16.55 -4.05
N GLY A 131 4.30 -15.79 -4.90
CA GLY A 131 2.85 -15.89 -5.08
C GLY A 131 2.31 -17.29 -5.40
N THR A 132 3.16 -18.25 -5.78
CA THR A 132 2.73 -19.61 -6.17
C THR A 132 3.48 -20.74 -5.50
N SER A 133 4.51 -20.45 -4.69
CA SER A 133 5.19 -21.47 -3.89
C SER A 133 4.42 -21.76 -2.60
N ASP A 134 4.88 -22.80 -1.91
CA ASP A 134 4.31 -23.37 -0.69
C ASP A 134 5.53 -23.84 0.11
N TYR A 135 6.09 -22.94 0.91
CA TYR A 135 7.41 -23.11 1.53
C TYR A 135 7.42 -24.23 2.58
N ASP A 136 6.37 -24.33 3.39
CA ASP A 136 6.25 -25.36 4.44
C ASP A 136 5.65 -26.69 3.95
N HIS A 137 5.18 -26.73 2.70
CA HIS A 137 4.59 -27.89 2.03
C HIS A 137 3.27 -28.37 2.66
N ASN A 138 2.47 -27.45 3.19
CA ASN A 138 1.15 -27.73 3.76
C ASN A 138 0.02 -27.74 2.70
N GLY A 139 0.31 -27.31 1.47
CA GLY A 139 -0.62 -27.26 0.35
C GLY A 139 -1.33 -25.92 0.16
N ILE A 140 -0.97 -24.90 0.95
CA ILE A 140 -1.42 -23.51 0.84
C ILE A 140 -0.25 -22.71 0.28
N CYS A 141 -0.52 -21.83 -0.70
CA CYS A 141 0.57 -21.03 -1.25
C CYS A 141 0.93 -19.85 -0.34
N ASP A 142 2.18 -19.41 -0.39
CA ASP A 142 2.75 -18.40 0.50
C ASP A 142 1.95 -17.08 0.46
N VAL A 143 1.42 -16.67 -0.70
CA VAL A 143 0.56 -15.46 -0.79
C VAL A 143 -0.78 -15.61 -0.08
N THR A 144 -1.33 -16.82 -0.02
CA THR A 144 -2.55 -17.07 0.76
C THR A 144 -2.24 -16.96 2.25
N GLU A 145 -1.07 -17.45 2.67
CA GLU A 145 -0.60 -17.36 4.06
C GLU A 145 -0.30 -15.92 4.45
N PHE A 146 0.34 -15.14 3.58
CA PHE A 146 0.51 -13.70 3.73
C PHE A 146 -0.85 -12.97 3.84
N ILE A 147 -1.79 -13.25 2.94
CA ILE A 147 -3.13 -12.65 3.02
C ILE A 147 -3.85 -13.04 4.31
N ALA A 148 -3.66 -14.27 4.80
CA ALA A 148 -4.34 -14.78 6.00
C ALA A 148 -3.62 -14.47 7.32
N GLY A 149 -2.35 -14.08 7.29
CA GLY A 149 -1.52 -13.86 8.46
C GLY A 149 -1.15 -15.14 9.19
N THR A 150 -0.82 -16.19 8.43
CA THR A 150 -0.26 -17.44 8.96
C THR A 150 1.25 -17.47 8.76
N ASP A 151 1.95 -18.26 9.58
CA ASP A 151 3.39 -18.49 9.48
C ASP A 151 3.72 -19.45 8.32
N PRO A 152 4.33 -18.99 7.22
CA PRO A 152 4.64 -19.80 6.05
C PRO A 152 5.78 -20.80 6.28
N THR A 153 6.33 -20.87 7.50
CA THR A 153 7.36 -21.82 7.90
C THR A 153 6.84 -22.90 8.85
N ASP A 154 5.58 -22.80 9.30
CA ASP A 154 4.92 -23.77 10.17
C ASP A 154 3.72 -24.43 9.47
N PRO A 155 3.84 -25.70 9.03
CA PRO A 155 2.77 -26.41 8.32
C PRO A 155 1.52 -26.69 9.16
N LEU A 156 1.54 -26.34 10.45
CA LEU A 156 0.37 -26.40 11.32
C LEU A 156 -0.35 -25.07 11.45
N ASP A 157 0.28 -23.95 11.06
CA ASP A 157 -0.34 -22.63 11.08
C ASP A 157 -1.01 -22.34 9.74
N SER A 158 -2.31 -22.65 9.64
CA SER A 158 -3.07 -22.48 8.39
C SER A 158 -4.42 -21.81 8.65
N PRO A 159 -5.02 -21.16 7.63
CA PRO A 159 -6.33 -20.53 7.76
C PRO A 159 -7.39 -21.58 8.03
N ALA A 160 -8.06 -21.49 9.17
CA ALA A 160 -9.01 -22.50 9.62
C ALA A 160 -10.40 -21.93 9.90
N LEU A 161 -11.42 -22.62 9.36
CA LEU A 161 -12.81 -22.49 9.75
C LEU A 161 -13.24 -23.81 10.41
N VAL A 162 -13.59 -23.75 11.68
CA VAL A 162 -13.90 -24.95 12.50
C VAL A 162 -15.38 -25.03 12.83
N SER A 163 -15.89 -26.27 12.99
CA SER A 163 -17.21 -26.51 13.55
C SER A 163 -17.05 -26.83 15.04
N LEU A 164 -17.62 -25.98 15.91
CA LEU A 164 -17.58 -26.19 17.37
C LEU A 164 -18.68 -27.16 17.87
N GLY A 165 -19.41 -27.78 16.93
CA GLY A 165 -20.61 -28.55 17.22
C GLY A 165 -21.82 -27.66 17.51
N ARG A 166 -22.98 -28.30 17.71
CA ARG A 166 -24.27 -27.61 18.01
C ARG A 166 -24.68 -26.55 16.98
N GLY A 167 -24.20 -26.69 15.74
CA GLY A 167 -24.48 -25.75 14.66
C GLY A 167 -23.68 -24.45 14.75
N ILE A 168 -22.51 -24.42 15.40
CA ILE A 168 -21.65 -23.23 15.42
C ILE A 168 -20.44 -23.46 14.50
N VAL A 169 -20.16 -22.48 13.65
CA VAL A 169 -18.90 -22.38 12.91
C VAL A 169 -18.10 -21.20 13.45
N ALA A 170 -16.78 -21.34 13.52
CA ALA A 170 -15.90 -20.33 14.08
C ALA A 170 -14.58 -20.22 13.33
N PHE A 171 -14.01 -19.03 13.28
CA PHE A 171 -12.68 -18.77 12.73
C PHE A 171 -12.00 -17.66 13.53
N GLU A 172 -10.67 -17.63 13.49
CA GLU A 172 -9.88 -16.54 14.06
C GLU A 172 -9.72 -15.42 13.01
N ALA A 173 -10.17 -14.23 13.35
CA ALA A 173 -9.98 -13.03 12.53
C ALA A 173 -8.66 -12.36 12.94
N ARG A 174 -7.55 -12.85 12.39
CA ARG A 174 -6.20 -12.38 12.71
C ARG A 174 -5.96 -10.96 12.18
N SER A 175 -5.51 -10.05 13.04
CA SER A 175 -5.09 -8.72 12.60
C SER A 175 -3.91 -8.77 11.63
N ALA A 176 -3.83 -7.77 10.76
CA ALA A 176 -2.64 -7.49 9.96
C ALA A 176 -1.61 -6.80 10.85
N VAL A 177 -0.71 -7.58 11.45
CA VAL A 177 0.32 -7.10 12.38
C VAL A 177 1.65 -7.79 12.11
N GLY A 178 2.75 -7.06 12.31
CA GLY A 178 4.10 -7.53 12.01
C GLY A 178 4.67 -6.94 10.73
N ASP A 179 5.89 -7.34 10.41
CA ASP A 179 6.66 -6.85 9.26
C ASP A 179 5.93 -7.20 7.95
N GLY A 180 5.76 -6.21 7.07
CA GLY A 180 5.03 -6.34 5.80
C GLY A 180 3.51 -6.11 5.90
N TYR A 181 3.01 -5.79 7.10
CA TYR A 181 1.60 -5.45 7.35
C TYR A 181 1.39 -4.01 7.85
N GLU A 182 2.41 -3.16 7.82
CA GLU A 182 2.33 -1.76 8.25
C GLU A 182 1.16 -1.06 7.58
N ASN A 183 0.35 -0.31 8.33
CA ASN A 183 -0.84 0.41 7.82
C ASN A 183 -1.86 -0.44 7.03
N ARG A 184 -1.77 -1.78 7.09
CA ARG A 184 -2.74 -2.67 6.47
C ARG A 184 -3.82 -3.06 7.46
N ALA A 185 -4.97 -3.42 6.91
CA ALA A 185 -6.07 -3.98 7.68
C ALA A 185 -6.56 -5.26 7.02
N ARG A 186 -6.78 -6.30 7.83
CA ARG A 186 -7.38 -7.54 7.36
C ARG A 186 -8.87 -7.51 7.67
N SER A 187 -9.70 -7.93 6.72
CA SER A 187 -11.13 -8.14 6.93
C SER A 187 -11.56 -9.53 6.48
N TYR A 188 -12.60 -10.05 7.12
CA TYR A 188 -13.15 -11.37 6.87
C TYR A 188 -14.61 -11.28 6.46
N SER A 189 -15.03 -12.18 5.57
CA SER A 189 -16.44 -12.40 5.27
C SER A 189 -16.75 -13.89 5.30
N LEU A 190 -17.86 -14.29 5.91
CA LEU A 190 -18.33 -15.66 5.89
C LEU A 190 -19.26 -15.87 4.69
N GLN A 191 -19.00 -16.93 3.93
CA GLN A 191 -19.82 -17.31 2.78
C GLN A 191 -20.41 -18.70 2.99
N TYR A 192 -21.59 -18.91 2.43
CA TYR A 192 -22.36 -20.15 2.48
C TYR A 192 -22.61 -20.67 1.06
N CYS A 193 -22.59 -21.99 0.93
CA CYS A 193 -23.00 -22.69 -0.28
C CYS A 193 -23.80 -23.94 0.10
N GLU A 194 -24.99 -24.13 -0.50
CA GLU A 194 -25.82 -25.30 -0.22
C GLU A 194 -25.20 -26.60 -0.77
N ASP A 195 -24.60 -26.51 -1.96
CA ASP A 195 -23.96 -27.64 -2.65
C ASP A 195 -22.65 -27.18 -3.30
N LEU A 196 -21.53 -27.78 -2.89
CA LEU A 196 -20.21 -27.50 -3.47
C LEU A 196 -20.19 -27.64 -5.00
N ALA A 197 -20.99 -28.54 -5.57
CA ALA A 197 -21.03 -28.74 -7.03
C ALA A 197 -21.64 -27.53 -7.75
N SER A 198 -22.47 -26.73 -7.08
CA SER A 198 -23.04 -25.52 -7.65
C SER A 198 -22.03 -24.37 -7.77
N GLY A 199 -21.02 -24.34 -6.87
CA GLY A 199 -20.09 -23.22 -6.74
C GLY A 199 -20.75 -21.89 -6.36
N ALA A 200 -22.03 -21.87 -6.01
CA ALA A 200 -22.80 -20.68 -5.71
C ALA A 200 -22.59 -20.26 -4.25
N TRP A 201 -21.50 -19.54 -4.00
CA TRP A 201 -21.19 -18.97 -2.69
C TRP A 201 -21.92 -17.64 -2.51
N ILE A 202 -22.73 -17.53 -1.45
CA ILE A 202 -23.44 -16.31 -1.08
C ILE A 202 -22.95 -15.79 0.27
N PRO A 203 -22.92 -14.47 0.50
CA PRO A 203 -22.58 -13.90 1.80
C PRO A 203 -23.54 -14.36 2.89
N VAL A 204 -23.02 -14.67 4.07
CA VAL A 204 -23.83 -14.87 5.28
C VAL A 204 -24.20 -13.49 5.84
N PHE A 205 -25.48 -13.26 6.07
CA PHE A 205 -25.99 -11.96 6.52
C PHE A 205 -25.36 -11.52 7.85
N GLY A 206 -24.82 -10.30 7.87
CA GLY A 206 -24.18 -9.73 9.06
C GLY A 206 -22.80 -10.31 9.38
N MET A 207 -22.24 -11.10 8.47
CA MET A 207 -20.89 -11.67 8.56
C MET A 207 -20.04 -11.25 7.36
N ASP A 208 -20.21 -10.01 6.89
CA ASP A 208 -19.44 -9.39 5.82
C ASP A 208 -18.54 -8.28 6.35
N GLN A 209 -17.34 -8.14 5.76
CA GLN A 209 -16.34 -7.11 6.07
C GLN A 209 -16.09 -6.93 7.59
N ILE A 210 -15.91 -8.05 8.30
CA ILE A 210 -15.56 -8.05 9.71
C ILE A 210 -14.10 -7.61 9.84
N ASP A 211 -13.86 -6.47 10.48
CA ASP A 211 -12.52 -5.99 10.79
C ASP A 211 -11.79 -6.97 11.72
N ALA A 212 -10.55 -7.32 11.37
CA ALA A 212 -9.76 -8.29 12.12
C ALA A 212 -8.91 -7.61 13.20
N GLU A 213 -9.31 -7.77 14.46
CA GLU A 213 -8.63 -7.27 15.67
C GLU A 213 -7.98 -8.40 16.49
N GLY A 214 -7.88 -9.62 15.93
CA GLY A 214 -7.38 -10.81 16.62
C GLY A 214 -8.44 -11.57 17.41
N GLN A 215 -9.73 -11.31 17.13
CA GLN A 215 -10.84 -11.98 17.79
C GLN A 215 -11.18 -13.34 17.17
N VAL A 216 -11.83 -14.21 17.95
CA VAL A 216 -12.56 -15.35 17.42
C VAL A 216 -13.97 -14.90 17.02
N VAL A 217 -14.35 -15.19 15.79
CA VAL A 217 -15.70 -14.94 15.26
C VAL A 217 -16.47 -16.25 15.27
N GLU A 218 -17.66 -16.24 15.85
CA GLU A 218 -18.58 -17.37 15.87
C GLU A 218 -19.88 -17.03 15.13
N TYR A 219 -20.37 -17.97 14.33
CA TYR A 219 -21.68 -17.89 13.68
C TYR A 219 -22.52 -19.12 14.05
N ALA A 220 -23.67 -18.87 14.68
CA ALA A 220 -24.66 -19.89 14.98
C ALA A 220 -25.55 -20.12 13.75
N VAL A 221 -25.42 -21.30 13.16
CA VAL A 221 -26.26 -21.78 12.06
C VAL A 221 -27.70 -21.92 12.58
N PRO A 222 -28.69 -21.21 11.99
CA PRO A 222 -30.07 -21.23 12.47
C PRO A 222 -30.67 -22.64 12.56
N GLU A 223 -31.41 -22.92 13.63
CA GLU A 223 -32.13 -24.20 13.77
C GLU A 223 -33.16 -24.36 12.63
N GLY A 224 -33.07 -25.48 11.91
CA GLY A 224 -33.87 -25.73 10.70
C GLY A 224 -33.35 -25.04 9.44
N GLY A 225 -32.22 -24.33 9.52
CA GLY A 225 -31.47 -23.86 8.36
C GLY A 225 -30.97 -25.03 7.51
N LEU A 226 -30.87 -24.82 6.20
CA LEU A 226 -30.31 -25.82 5.30
C LEU A 226 -28.86 -26.10 5.68
N HIS A 227 -28.52 -27.38 5.77
CA HIS A 227 -27.15 -27.82 5.97
C HIS A 227 -26.38 -27.50 4.69
N GLY A 228 -25.19 -26.94 4.82
CA GLY A 228 -24.35 -26.63 3.68
C GLY A 228 -22.92 -26.38 4.10
N PHE A 229 -22.16 -25.84 3.17
CA PHE A 229 -20.74 -25.59 3.28
C PHE A 229 -20.50 -24.12 3.59
N TYR A 230 -19.47 -23.87 4.40
CA TYR A 230 -19.05 -22.53 4.77
C TYR A 230 -17.59 -22.34 4.40
N ARG A 231 -17.23 -21.11 4.05
CA ARG A 231 -15.84 -20.69 3.88
C ARG A 231 -15.67 -19.26 4.32
N THR A 232 -14.45 -18.92 4.71
CA THR A 232 -14.03 -17.54 4.91
C THR A 232 -13.49 -16.97 3.59
N GLN A 233 -13.85 -15.74 3.30
CA GLN A 233 -13.15 -14.88 2.36
C GLN A 233 -12.32 -13.90 3.20
N ILE A 234 -11.02 -13.90 2.98
CA ILE A 234 -10.07 -13.04 3.69
C ILE A 234 -9.60 -11.97 2.70
N GLN A 235 -9.58 -10.72 3.14
CA GLN A 235 -9.09 -9.60 2.35
C GLN A 235 -8.07 -8.83 3.17
N LEU A 236 -6.96 -8.49 2.54
CA LEU A 236 -5.90 -7.66 3.12
C LEU A 236 -5.87 -6.34 2.36
N ASN A 237 -6.19 -5.25 3.05
CA ASN A 237 -6.33 -3.90 2.49
C ASN A 237 -5.13 -3.02 2.82
#